data_AF-A0AB34VI69-F1
#
_entry.id   AF-A0AB34VI69-F1
#
_cell.length_a   1.000
_cell.length_b   1.000
_cell.length_c   1.000
_cell.angle_alpha   90.00
_cell.angle_beta   90.00
_cell.angle_gamma   90.00
#
_symmetry.space_group_name_H-M   'P 1'
#
loop_
_entity.id
_entity.type
_entity.pdbx_description
1 polymer ?
#
loop_
_entity_poly.entity_id
_entity_poly.type
_entity_poly.pdbx_seq_one_letter_code
_entity_poly.pdbx_strand_id
1 'polypeptide(L)'
;MYLKTLKSLSKQDILTEEIIRQKFLKEHHIHAEIELSDESYGSFIIKADNFNFLITERPITYLNNKWARVTNLQRKMLDLKIPLPLYIGLGELVRDVNEILGDQTPLEASNRWLFERFSVEVAVSYYMNYFLKSESLSPYKSILFEAIEAFYLGYDHIAIMALFPVFEGGLRNLQNKILGTNSEDVQAEIFEKGLRKILLEWGRKQCADFDWHPGKDIYQEVEIDFFTHLNKQCDVINATLIFFNEILYLPSKRIDNSETQSFNRHIIIHLLKNNFDEPSNFIRIFMYLTHITFIESLYNNNVPFFWDGISDKDNEIAKFIRDRMEMQFSSRRNILENYGLNLYKRT
;
A
#
# COMPACT_ATOMS: atom_id res chain seq x y z
N MET A 1 -16.99 27.71 17.62
CA MET A 1 -16.50 28.70 18.60
C MET A 1 -14.96 28.74 18.68
N TYR A 2 -14.27 27.62 18.89
CA TYR A 2 -12.83 27.60 19.17
C TYR A 2 -11.88 27.47 17.97
N LEU A 3 -12.41 27.42 16.74
CA LEU A 3 -11.62 27.09 15.54
C LEU A 3 -10.38 27.97 15.34
N LYS A 4 -10.48 29.28 15.62
CA LYS A 4 -9.35 30.21 15.49
C LYS A 4 -8.23 29.88 16.48
N THR A 5 -8.60 29.53 17.70
CA THR A 5 -7.68 29.15 18.79
C THR A 5 -7.00 27.83 18.49
N LEU A 6 -7.78 26.82 18.10
CA LEU A 6 -7.29 25.50 17.72
C LEU A 6 -6.31 25.57 16.54
N LYS A 7 -6.63 26.35 15.50
CA LYS A 7 -5.72 26.64 14.37
C LYS A 7 -4.44 27.34 14.81
N SER A 8 -4.53 28.23 15.79
CA SER A 8 -3.36 28.94 16.32
C SER A 8 -2.47 27.99 17.12
N LEU A 9 -3.06 27.09 17.91
CA LEU A 9 -2.34 26.10 18.70
C LEU A 9 -1.65 25.08 17.78
N SER A 10 -2.36 24.52 16.80
CA SER A 10 -1.83 23.48 15.89
C SER A 10 -0.64 23.92 15.03
N LYS A 11 -0.33 25.21 15.01
CA LYS A 11 0.81 25.81 14.27
C LYS A 11 1.99 26.14 15.17
N GLN A 12 1.87 26.02 16.49
CA GLN A 12 2.97 26.31 17.40
C GLN A 12 4.04 25.23 17.30
N ASP A 13 5.31 25.65 17.36
CA ASP A 13 6.46 24.73 17.24
C ASP A 13 6.53 23.71 18.36
N ILE A 14 6.03 24.09 19.56
CA ILE A 14 5.92 23.27 20.76
C ILE A 14 4.65 23.68 21.50
N LEU A 15 3.81 22.70 21.80
CA LEU A 15 2.66 22.82 22.66
C LEU A 15 2.91 22.06 23.95
N THR A 16 2.49 22.66 25.05
CA THR A 16 2.41 22.04 26.37
C THR A 16 1.00 22.23 26.91
N GLU A 17 0.61 21.42 27.90
CA GLU A 17 -0.68 21.58 28.56
C GLU A 17 -0.88 23.02 29.06
N GLU A 18 0.14 23.61 29.69
CA GLU A 18 0.08 24.97 30.22
C GLU A 18 -0.21 26.00 29.12
N ILE A 19 0.47 25.89 27.97
CA ILE A 19 0.23 26.78 26.82
C ILE A 19 -1.22 26.69 26.36
N ILE A 20 -1.77 25.48 26.27
CA ILE A 20 -3.14 25.26 25.84
C ILE A 20 -4.12 25.83 26.87
N ARG A 21 -3.95 25.52 28.18
CA ARG A 21 -4.82 26.04 29.26
C ARG A 21 -4.84 27.57 29.26
N GLN A 22 -3.67 28.20 29.20
CA GLN A 22 -3.57 29.66 29.18
C GLN A 22 -4.22 30.27 27.93
N LYS A 23 -4.08 29.62 26.77
CA LYS A 23 -4.71 30.08 25.53
C LYS A 23 -6.24 30.04 25.64
N PHE A 24 -6.81 28.94 26.16
CA PHE A 24 -8.26 28.80 26.35
C PHE A 24 -8.80 29.77 27.41
N LEU A 25 -8.11 29.93 28.54
CA LEU A 25 -8.48 30.88 29.58
C LEU A 25 -8.45 32.33 29.07
N LYS A 26 -7.42 32.70 28.30
CA LYS A 26 -7.26 34.05 27.76
C LYS A 26 -8.27 34.39 26.67
N GLU A 27 -8.54 33.47 25.74
CA GLU A 27 -9.36 33.75 24.56
C GLU A 27 -10.85 33.45 24.77
N HIS A 28 -11.20 32.54 25.69
CA HIS A 28 -12.57 32.07 25.89
C HIS A 28 -13.03 32.11 27.35
N HIS A 29 -12.17 32.49 28.30
CA HIS A 29 -12.49 32.54 29.74
C HIS A 29 -12.96 31.20 30.33
N ILE A 30 -12.45 30.08 29.80
CA ILE A 30 -12.77 28.73 30.26
C ILE A 30 -11.52 27.96 30.68
N HIS A 31 -11.69 27.08 31.66
CA HIS A 31 -10.68 26.11 32.06
C HIS A 31 -10.88 24.82 31.27
N ALA A 32 -10.15 24.68 30.16
CA ALA A 32 -10.14 23.44 29.40
C ALA A 32 -9.44 22.32 30.19
N GLU A 33 -10.03 21.13 30.16
CA GLU A 33 -9.39 19.91 30.63
C GLU A 33 -8.49 19.37 29.51
N ILE A 34 -7.29 18.93 29.89
CA ILE A 34 -6.28 18.47 28.95
C ILE A 34 -5.76 17.12 29.43
N GLU A 35 -5.76 16.17 28.52
CA GLU A 35 -5.25 14.83 28.71
C GLU A 35 -4.24 14.52 27.59
N LEU A 36 -3.16 13.82 27.92
CA LEU A 36 -2.29 13.24 26.89
C LEU A 36 -3.04 12.09 26.22
N SER A 37 -2.95 12.02 24.89
CA SER A 37 -3.54 10.91 24.14
C SER A 37 -2.59 9.71 24.17
N ASP A 38 -3.06 8.58 24.71
CA ASP A 38 -2.35 7.30 24.58
C ASP A 38 -2.46 6.72 23.16
N GLU A 39 -3.50 7.14 22.42
CA GLU A 39 -3.79 6.67 21.06
C GLU A 39 -2.85 7.31 20.02
N SER A 40 -2.28 8.46 20.34
CA SER A 40 -1.46 9.26 19.45
C SER A 40 -0.27 9.85 20.18
N TYR A 41 0.92 9.30 19.93
CA TYR A 41 2.11 9.81 20.58
C TYR A 41 2.28 11.31 20.31
N GLY A 42 2.52 12.09 21.38
CA GLY A 42 2.70 13.52 21.26
C GLY A 42 1.41 14.22 20.83
N SER A 43 0.27 13.85 21.42
CA SER A 43 -1.01 14.54 21.18
C SER A 43 -1.75 14.81 22.49
N PHE A 44 -2.56 15.86 22.46
CA PHE A 44 -3.40 16.33 23.54
C PHE A 44 -4.87 16.22 23.15
N ILE A 45 -5.65 15.61 24.03
CA ILE A 45 -7.10 15.68 24.03
C ILE A 45 -7.50 16.90 24.87
N ILE A 46 -8.31 17.78 24.29
CA ILE A 46 -8.81 18.98 24.95
C ILE A 46 -10.33 18.87 25.08
N LYS A 47 -10.82 18.84 26.31
CA LYS A 47 -12.25 18.92 26.62
C LYS A 47 -12.58 20.34 27.07
N ALA A 48 -13.50 20.98 26.37
CA ALA A 48 -13.94 22.34 26.66
C ALA A 48 -15.45 22.44 26.43
N ASP A 49 -16.18 22.79 27.50
CA ASP A 49 -17.63 22.72 27.56
C ASP A 49 -18.12 21.29 27.18
N ASN A 50 -18.83 21.15 26.05
CA ASN A 50 -19.31 19.85 25.53
C ASN A 50 -18.55 19.41 24.28
N PHE A 51 -17.40 20.02 23.99
CA PHE A 51 -16.61 19.72 22.80
C PHE A 51 -15.29 19.05 23.15
N ASN A 52 -14.86 18.16 22.26
CA ASN A 52 -13.67 17.36 22.38
C ASN A 52 -12.75 17.60 21.17
N PHE A 53 -11.50 17.96 21.40
CA PHE A 53 -10.55 18.29 20.34
C PHE A 53 -9.29 17.45 20.46
N LEU A 54 -8.69 17.09 19.33
CA LEU A 54 -7.41 16.41 19.28
C LEU A 54 -6.38 17.31 18.58
N ILE A 55 -5.29 17.63 19.27
CA ILE A 55 -4.18 18.41 18.70
C ILE A 55 -2.84 17.75 19.02
N THR A 56 -1.81 18.02 18.21
CA THR A 56 -0.48 17.44 18.42
C THR A 56 0.44 18.38 19.19
N GLU A 57 1.44 17.83 19.87
CA GLU A 57 2.44 18.57 20.66
C GLU A 57 3.33 19.48 19.80
N ARG A 58 3.39 19.19 18.50
CA ARG A 58 4.16 19.92 17.49
C ARG A 58 3.40 19.89 16.17
N PRO A 59 3.75 20.74 15.19
CA PRO A 59 3.10 20.72 13.89
C PRO A 59 3.24 19.35 13.24
N ILE A 60 2.18 18.88 12.57
CA ILE A 60 2.16 17.55 11.93
C ILE A 60 3.32 17.35 10.96
N THR A 61 3.71 18.40 10.23
CA THR A 61 4.87 18.36 9.33
C THR A 61 6.17 18.04 10.07
N TYR A 62 6.38 18.58 11.26
CA TYR A 62 7.54 18.27 12.11
C TYR A 62 7.50 16.80 12.56
N LEU A 63 6.35 16.35 13.06
CA LEU A 63 6.18 14.99 13.56
C LEU A 63 6.40 13.96 12.45
N ASN A 64 5.77 14.17 11.29
CA ASN A 64 5.90 13.30 10.13
C ASN A 64 7.34 13.21 9.56
N ASN A 65 8.17 14.22 9.78
CA ASN A 65 9.58 14.22 9.41
C ASN A 65 10.46 13.49 10.43
N LYS A 66 10.11 13.56 11.71
CA LYS A 66 10.90 12.98 12.81
C LYS A 66 10.56 11.50 13.05
N TRP A 67 9.35 11.08 12.74
CA TRP A 67 8.82 9.77 13.05
C TRP A 67 8.94 8.81 11.87
N ALA A 68 9.25 7.54 12.17
CA ALA A 68 9.28 6.49 11.16
C ALA A 68 7.84 6.17 10.72
N ARG A 69 7.56 6.40 9.44
CA ARG A 69 6.28 6.10 8.77
C ARG A 69 6.50 5.18 7.60
N VAL A 70 5.55 4.30 7.32
CA VAL A 70 5.59 3.47 6.11
C VAL A 70 5.47 4.31 4.85
N THR A 71 4.78 5.46 4.91
CA THR A 71 4.81 6.47 3.85
C THR A 71 6.25 6.90 3.50
N ASN A 72 7.07 7.19 4.51
CA ASN A 72 8.45 7.66 4.29
C ASN A 72 9.31 6.53 3.69
N LEU A 73 9.09 5.29 4.12
CA LEU A 73 9.76 4.13 3.56
C LEU A 73 9.34 3.86 2.11
N GLN A 74 8.03 3.90 1.82
CA GLN A 74 7.52 3.71 0.45
C GLN A 74 8.11 4.73 -0.51
N ARG A 75 8.27 6.00 -0.08
CA ARG A 75 8.94 7.05 -0.88
C ARG A 75 10.38 6.68 -1.24
N LYS A 76 11.14 6.09 -0.32
CA LYS A 76 12.50 5.59 -0.59
C LYS A 76 12.51 4.39 -1.55
N MET A 77 11.47 3.57 -1.51
CA MET A 77 11.33 2.36 -2.34
C MET A 77 10.79 2.64 -3.75
N LEU A 78 10.42 3.87 -4.08
CA LEU A 78 9.89 4.22 -5.42
C LEU A 78 10.90 3.91 -6.53
N ASP A 79 12.18 4.23 -6.33
CA ASP A 79 13.24 3.96 -7.31
C ASP A 79 13.48 2.46 -7.52
N LEU A 80 13.17 1.63 -6.51
CA LEU A 80 13.22 0.17 -6.57
C LEU A 80 11.94 -0.43 -7.18
N LYS A 81 10.89 0.39 -7.32
CA LYS A 81 9.56 0.04 -7.79
C LYS A 81 8.91 -1.08 -6.99
N ILE A 82 9.20 -1.16 -5.70
CA ILE A 82 8.64 -2.17 -4.81
C ILE A 82 7.46 -1.53 -4.03
N PRO A 83 6.23 -2.07 -4.16
CA PRO A 83 5.15 -1.69 -3.26
C PRO A 83 5.40 -2.30 -1.88
N LEU A 84 4.92 -1.64 -0.83
CA LEU A 84 5.15 -2.03 0.56
C LEU A 84 4.78 -3.51 0.83
N PRO A 85 5.74 -4.40 1.10
CA PRO A 85 5.45 -5.78 1.49
C PRO A 85 4.68 -5.83 2.81
N LEU A 86 3.51 -6.48 2.83
CA LEU A 86 2.67 -6.57 4.03
C LEU A 86 2.90 -7.85 4.85
N TYR A 87 3.76 -8.75 4.38
CA TYR A 87 4.16 -9.98 5.10
C TYR A 87 5.54 -9.89 5.76
N ILE A 88 6.24 -8.75 5.60
CA ILE A 88 7.58 -8.52 6.14
C ILE A 88 7.50 -7.50 7.27
N GLY A 89 8.16 -7.77 8.39
CA GLY A 89 8.23 -6.82 9.51
C GLY A 89 8.96 -5.53 9.14
N LEU A 90 8.45 -4.38 9.59
CA LEU A 90 9.00 -3.06 9.21
C LEU A 90 10.50 -2.91 9.49
N GLY A 91 10.99 -3.41 10.63
CA GLY A 91 12.41 -3.32 10.98
C GLY A 91 13.31 -4.09 10.02
N GLU A 92 12.89 -5.28 9.60
CA GLU A 92 13.57 -6.08 8.58
C GLU A 92 13.51 -5.39 7.22
N LEU A 93 12.34 -4.91 6.82
CA LEU A 93 12.19 -4.21 5.54
C LEU A 93 13.07 -2.96 5.45
N VAL A 94 13.15 -2.16 6.51
CA VAL A 94 14.01 -0.96 6.54
C VAL A 94 15.48 -1.34 6.36
N ARG A 95 15.94 -2.41 7.03
CA ARG A 95 17.32 -2.89 6.88
C ARG A 95 17.59 -3.32 5.45
N ASP A 96 16.75 -4.21 4.92
CA ASP A 96 16.90 -4.76 3.58
C ASP A 96 16.87 -3.65 2.50
N VAL A 97 15.97 -2.67 2.61
CA VAL A 97 15.90 -1.54 1.68
C VAL A 97 17.16 -0.69 1.72
N ASN A 98 17.73 -0.43 2.91
CA ASN A 98 18.97 0.33 3.01
C ASN A 98 20.15 -0.44 2.40
N GLU A 99 20.19 -1.77 2.54
CA GLU A 99 21.20 -2.62 1.91
C GLU A 99 21.09 -2.58 0.38
N ILE A 100 19.88 -2.71 -0.18
CA ILE A 100 19.63 -2.63 -1.62
C ILE A 100 20.01 -1.26 -2.18
N LEU A 101 19.66 -0.17 -1.49
CA LEU A 101 20.00 1.19 -1.92
C LEU A 101 21.51 1.49 -1.84
N GLY A 102 22.26 0.74 -1.04
CA GLY A 102 23.72 0.82 -0.95
C GLY A 102 24.45 0.00 -2.01
N ASP A 103 23.75 -0.84 -2.79
CA ASP A 103 24.32 -1.65 -3.85
C ASP A 103 24.74 -0.79 -5.06
N GLN A 104 25.69 -1.27 -5.87
CA GLN A 104 26.11 -0.63 -7.11
C GLN A 104 25.01 -0.66 -8.18
N THR A 105 24.17 -1.71 -8.17
CA THR A 105 23.02 -1.86 -9.06
C THR A 105 21.72 -2.06 -8.28
N PRO A 106 21.18 -1.00 -7.63
CA PRO A 106 20.02 -1.12 -6.73
C PRO A 106 18.79 -1.79 -7.34
N LEU A 107 18.50 -1.54 -8.62
CA LEU A 107 17.36 -2.15 -9.30
C LEU A 107 17.54 -3.67 -9.46
N GLU A 108 18.72 -4.14 -9.87
CA GLU A 108 19.01 -5.57 -9.99
C GLU A 108 19.05 -6.24 -8.62
N ALA A 109 19.65 -5.60 -7.63
CA ALA A 109 19.62 -6.06 -6.24
C ALA A 109 18.20 -6.19 -5.71
N SER A 110 17.32 -5.22 -6.02
CA SER A 110 15.90 -5.27 -5.68
C SER A 110 15.17 -6.44 -6.36
N ASN A 111 15.50 -6.75 -7.62
CA ASN A 111 14.92 -7.88 -8.33
C ASN A 111 15.32 -9.20 -7.66
N ARG A 112 16.61 -9.38 -7.33
CA ARG A 112 17.09 -10.57 -6.60
C ARG A 112 16.39 -10.72 -5.25
N TRP A 113 16.33 -9.63 -4.47
CA TRP A 113 15.67 -9.62 -3.18
C TRP A 113 14.19 -10.02 -3.26
N LEU A 114 13.46 -9.58 -4.29
CA LEU A 114 12.06 -9.99 -4.50
C LEU A 114 11.93 -11.51 -4.65
N PHE A 115 12.82 -12.18 -5.40
CA PHE A 115 12.78 -13.64 -5.54
C PHE A 115 13.19 -14.37 -4.26
N GLU A 116 14.14 -13.83 -3.51
CA GLU A 116 14.58 -14.42 -2.23
C GLU A 116 13.47 -14.37 -1.17
N ARG A 117 12.62 -13.34 -1.20
CA ARG A 117 11.54 -13.13 -0.23
C ARG A 117 10.19 -13.67 -0.67
N PHE A 118 9.96 -13.83 -1.97
CA PHE A 118 8.67 -14.23 -2.52
C PHE A 118 8.69 -15.67 -3.07
N SER A 119 8.46 -16.63 -2.18
CA SER A 119 8.35 -18.04 -2.54
C SER A 119 6.95 -18.41 -3.03
N VAL A 120 6.81 -19.59 -3.63
CA VAL A 120 5.50 -20.15 -4.01
C VAL A 120 4.58 -20.33 -2.81
N GLU A 121 5.12 -20.66 -1.63
CA GLU A 121 4.38 -20.71 -0.38
C GLU A 121 3.80 -19.35 0.01
N VAL A 122 4.56 -18.26 -0.18
CA VAL A 122 4.08 -16.90 0.08
C VAL A 122 2.93 -16.58 -0.87
N ALA A 123 3.08 -16.86 -2.17
CA ALA A 123 2.04 -16.65 -3.17
C ALA A 123 0.76 -17.44 -2.85
N VAL A 124 0.91 -18.73 -2.51
CA VAL A 124 -0.20 -19.62 -2.18
C VAL A 124 -0.87 -19.21 -0.88
N SER A 125 -0.12 -18.87 0.18
CA SER A 125 -0.71 -18.40 1.43
C SER A 125 -1.52 -17.11 1.21
N TYR A 126 -1.01 -16.16 0.42
CA TYR A 126 -1.80 -14.97 0.04
C TYR A 126 -3.08 -15.35 -0.71
N TYR A 127 -2.97 -16.25 -1.69
CA TYR A 127 -4.12 -16.71 -2.45
C TYR A 127 -5.19 -17.35 -1.55
N MET A 128 -4.78 -18.32 -0.74
CA MET A 128 -5.68 -19.13 0.08
C MET A 128 -6.29 -18.34 1.24
N ASN A 129 -5.47 -17.54 1.92
CA ASN A 129 -5.86 -16.92 3.18
C ASN A 129 -6.47 -15.53 3.01
N TYR A 130 -6.20 -14.85 1.88
CA TYR A 130 -6.63 -13.48 1.64
C TYR A 130 -7.43 -13.35 0.34
N PHE A 131 -6.89 -13.73 -0.82
CA PHE A 131 -7.56 -13.49 -2.10
C PHE A 131 -8.84 -14.31 -2.27
N LEU A 132 -8.86 -15.56 -1.81
CA LEU A 132 -10.06 -16.39 -1.82
C LEU A 132 -11.17 -15.86 -0.90
N LYS A 133 -10.81 -15.12 0.15
CA LYS A 133 -11.75 -14.56 1.12
C LYS A 133 -12.18 -13.13 0.79
N SER A 134 -11.45 -12.46 -0.11
CA SER A 134 -11.78 -11.13 -0.61
C SER A 134 -13.03 -11.18 -1.49
N GLU A 135 -13.96 -10.28 -1.20
CA GLU A 135 -15.13 -10.06 -2.05
C GLU A 135 -14.76 -9.18 -3.25
N SER A 136 -13.83 -8.23 -3.07
CA SER A 136 -13.35 -7.36 -4.16
C SER A 136 -12.64 -8.14 -5.26
N LEU A 137 -11.92 -9.19 -4.89
CA LEU A 137 -11.21 -10.09 -5.83
C LEU A 137 -12.02 -11.34 -6.18
N SER A 138 -13.25 -11.48 -5.66
CA SER A 138 -14.04 -12.70 -5.82
C SER A 138 -14.31 -13.12 -7.28
N PRO A 139 -14.49 -12.20 -8.26
CA PRO A 139 -14.67 -12.60 -9.66
C PRO A 139 -13.39 -13.10 -10.32
N TYR A 140 -12.23 -12.88 -9.71
CA TYR A 140 -10.91 -13.07 -10.33
C TYR A 140 -10.11 -14.25 -9.76
N LYS A 141 -10.73 -15.07 -8.89
CA LYS A 141 -10.05 -16.17 -8.17
C LYS A 141 -9.36 -17.17 -9.10
N SER A 142 -9.97 -17.51 -10.24
CA SER A 142 -9.35 -18.43 -11.21
C SER A 142 -8.16 -17.77 -11.90
N ILE A 143 -8.31 -16.52 -12.36
CA ILE A 143 -7.24 -15.75 -13.02
C ILE A 143 -6.02 -15.61 -12.09
N LEU A 144 -6.26 -15.32 -10.80
CA LEU A 144 -5.19 -15.21 -9.80
C LEU A 144 -4.44 -16.53 -9.64
N PHE A 145 -5.15 -17.66 -9.52
CA PHE A 145 -4.51 -18.96 -9.39
C PHE A 145 -3.73 -19.35 -10.64
N GLU A 146 -4.34 -19.17 -11.82
CA GLU A 146 -3.71 -19.44 -13.11
C GLU A 146 -2.48 -18.55 -13.34
N ALA A 147 -2.50 -17.30 -12.89
CA ALA A 147 -1.35 -16.40 -12.98
C ALA A 147 -0.20 -16.86 -12.06
N ILE A 148 -0.51 -17.33 -10.85
CA ILE A 148 0.49 -17.94 -9.95
C ILE A 148 1.10 -19.18 -10.62
N GLU A 149 0.28 -20.10 -11.13
CA GLU A 149 0.78 -21.28 -11.84
C GLU A 149 1.62 -20.88 -13.05
N ALA A 150 1.15 -19.93 -13.86
CA ALA A 150 1.86 -19.45 -15.04
C ALA A 150 3.24 -18.88 -14.69
N PHE A 151 3.34 -18.07 -13.63
CA PHE A 151 4.60 -17.49 -13.18
C PHE A 151 5.61 -18.57 -12.76
N TYR A 152 5.18 -19.52 -11.93
CA TYR A 152 6.07 -20.60 -11.50
C TYR A 152 6.36 -21.61 -12.62
N LEU A 153 5.53 -21.69 -13.67
CA LEU A 153 5.83 -22.44 -14.89
C LEU A 153 6.71 -21.66 -15.90
N GLY A 154 7.19 -20.46 -15.56
CA GLY A 154 8.06 -19.64 -16.41
C GLY A 154 7.35 -18.94 -17.56
N TYR A 155 6.02 -18.78 -17.48
CA TYR A 155 5.22 -18.00 -18.43
C TYR A 155 5.06 -16.55 -17.97
N ASP A 156 6.18 -15.88 -17.74
CA ASP A 156 6.25 -14.57 -17.07
C ASP A 156 5.34 -13.51 -17.74
N HIS A 157 5.35 -13.46 -19.08
CA HIS A 157 4.50 -12.58 -19.87
C HIS A 157 3.00 -12.77 -19.57
N ILE A 158 2.55 -14.03 -19.54
CA ILE A 158 1.14 -14.38 -19.33
C ILE A 158 0.74 -14.02 -17.90
N ALA A 159 1.58 -14.40 -16.94
CA ALA A 159 1.34 -14.13 -15.52
C ALA A 159 1.23 -12.62 -15.24
N ILE A 160 2.17 -11.82 -15.75
CA ILE A 160 2.19 -10.36 -15.57
C ILE A 160 0.96 -9.72 -16.21
N MET A 161 0.66 -10.05 -17.47
CA MET A 161 -0.48 -9.48 -18.18
C MET A 161 -1.82 -9.85 -17.54
N ALA A 162 -1.93 -11.05 -16.96
CA ALA A 162 -3.16 -11.49 -16.28
C ALA A 162 -3.46 -10.69 -15.00
N LEU A 163 -2.44 -10.25 -14.26
CA LEU A 163 -2.65 -9.57 -12.97
C LEU A 163 -3.13 -8.11 -13.10
N PHE A 164 -2.82 -7.41 -14.20
CA PHE A 164 -3.21 -6.01 -14.37
C PHE A 164 -4.73 -5.79 -14.39
N PRO A 165 -5.51 -6.50 -15.23
CA PRO A 165 -6.97 -6.41 -15.21
C PRO A 165 -7.56 -6.83 -13.87
N VAL A 166 -6.95 -7.80 -13.18
CA VAL A 166 -7.37 -8.21 -11.84
C VAL A 166 -7.16 -7.11 -10.81
N PHE A 167 -6.02 -6.42 -10.87
CA PHE A 167 -5.76 -5.27 -10.02
C PHE A 167 -6.75 -4.13 -10.27
N GLU A 168 -6.96 -3.73 -11.53
CA GLU A 168 -7.93 -2.69 -11.91
C GLU A 168 -9.35 -3.05 -11.47
N GLY A 169 -9.79 -4.27 -11.79
CA GLY A 169 -11.10 -4.78 -11.42
C GLY A 169 -11.27 -4.87 -9.90
N GLY A 170 -10.27 -5.37 -9.19
CA GLY A 170 -10.26 -5.48 -7.73
C GLY A 170 -10.34 -4.13 -7.04
N LEU A 171 -9.56 -3.14 -7.51
CA LEU A 171 -9.57 -1.78 -6.97
C LEU A 171 -10.92 -1.11 -7.21
N ARG A 172 -11.52 -1.30 -8.39
CA ARG A 172 -12.87 -0.81 -8.69
C ARG A 172 -13.91 -1.44 -7.77
N ASN A 173 -13.89 -2.76 -7.60
CA ASN A 173 -14.82 -3.47 -6.74
C ASN A 173 -14.69 -3.01 -5.27
N LEU A 174 -13.46 -2.84 -4.79
CA LEU A 174 -13.15 -2.32 -3.46
C LEU A 174 -13.76 -0.93 -3.25
N GLN A 175 -13.52 -0.01 -4.19
CA GLN A 175 -14.04 1.35 -4.11
C GLN A 175 -15.57 1.38 -4.18
N ASN A 176 -16.18 0.61 -5.08
CA ASN A 176 -17.63 0.51 -5.19
C ASN A 176 -18.25 -0.02 -3.89
N LYS A 177 -17.61 -1.00 -3.27
CA LYS A 177 -18.09 -1.60 -2.01
C LYS A 177 -17.97 -0.65 -0.82
N ILE A 178 -16.85 0.06 -0.68
CA ILE A 178 -16.62 0.95 0.47
C ILE A 178 -17.33 2.31 0.28
N LEU A 179 -17.23 2.89 -0.92
CA LEU A 179 -17.66 4.26 -1.20
C LEU A 179 -19.07 4.34 -1.82
N GLY A 180 -19.66 3.22 -2.20
CA GLY A 180 -20.94 3.17 -2.92
C GLY A 180 -20.87 3.78 -4.33
N THR A 181 -19.67 3.87 -4.93
CA THR A 181 -19.52 4.35 -6.30
C THR A 181 -20.05 3.29 -7.26
N ASN A 182 -20.85 3.67 -8.25
CA ASN A 182 -21.24 2.79 -9.36
C ASN A 182 -20.52 3.22 -10.63
N SER A 183 -19.19 3.30 -10.55
CA SER A 183 -18.37 3.71 -11.70
C SER A 183 -17.81 2.46 -12.38
N GLU A 184 -18.09 2.31 -13.68
CA GLU A 184 -17.37 1.37 -14.53
C GLU A 184 -16.00 1.91 -14.98
N ASP A 185 -15.71 3.18 -14.68
CA ASP A 185 -14.53 3.89 -15.12
C ASP A 185 -13.23 3.33 -14.52
N VAL A 186 -12.18 3.28 -15.34
CA VAL A 186 -10.84 2.77 -15.03
C VAL A 186 -9.77 3.87 -15.10
N GLN A 187 -10.18 5.14 -15.16
CA GLN A 187 -9.27 6.28 -15.16
C GLN A 187 -8.48 6.36 -13.85
N ALA A 188 -7.18 6.63 -13.99
CA ALA A 188 -6.24 6.81 -12.88
C ALA A 188 -6.74 7.83 -11.85
N GLU A 189 -7.29 8.95 -12.31
CA GLU A 189 -7.80 10.03 -11.45
C GLU A 189 -8.97 9.57 -10.57
N ILE A 190 -9.83 8.69 -11.08
CA ILE A 190 -10.96 8.15 -10.32
C ILE A 190 -10.46 7.18 -9.25
N PHE A 191 -9.51 6.31 -9.61
CA PHE A 191 -8.89 5.41 -8.65
C PHE A 191 -8.14 6.17 -7.55
N GLU A 192 -7.37 7.21 -7.90
CA GLU A 192 -6.69 8.08 -6.94
C GLU A 192 -7.70 8.73 -5.99
N LYS A 193 -8.75 9.36 -6.53
CA LYS A 193 -9.80 10.01 -5.75
C LYS A 193 -10.49 9.02 -4.82
N GLY A 194 -10.77 7.81 -5.29
CA GLY A 194 -11.37 6.74 -4.49
C GLY A 194 -10.48 6.31 -3.33
N LEU A 195 -9.20 6.02 -3.58
CA LEU A 195 -8.24 5.66 -2.52
C LEU A 195 -8.08 6.77 -1.49
N ARG A 196 -7.99 8.03 -1.94
CA ARG A 196 -7.94 9.20 -1.05
C ARG A 196 -9.20 9.32 -0.20
N LYS A 197 -10.38 9.07 -0.79
CA LYS A 197 -11.65 9.09 -0.06
C LYS A 197 -11.72 7.97 0.99
N ILE A 198 -11.27 6.76 0.66
CA ILE A 198 -11.19 5.64 1.62
C ILE A 198 -10.29 6.00 2.81
N LEU A 199 -9.12 6.60 2.56
CA LEU A 199 -8.22 7.06 3.63
C LEU A 199 -8.93 8.06 4.55
N LEU A 200 -9.56 9.08 3.96
CA LEU A 200 -10.28 10.11 4.72
C LEU A 200 -11.45 9.54 5.52
N GLU A 201 -12.27 8.66 4.93
CA GLU A 201 -13.38 8.00 5.63
C GLU A 201 -12.87 7.13 6.79
N TRP A 202 -11.81 6.35 6.58
CA TRP A 202 -11.21 5.55 7.63
C TRP A 202 -10.64 6.41 8.76
N GLY A 203 -9.83 7.43 8.43
CA GLY A 203 -9.23 8.33 9.42
C GLY A 203 -10.27 9.10 10.24
N ARG A 204 -11.33 9.61 9.59
CA ARG A 204 -12.44 10.28 10.28
C ARG A 204 -13.19 9.35 11.22
N LYS A 205 -13.36 8.07 10.85
CA LYS A 205 -13.95 7.07 11.74
C LYS A 205 -13.11 6.86 13.00
N GLN A 206 -11.77 6.88 12.88
CA GLN A 206 -10.88 6.80 14.04
C GLN A 206 -10.92 8.07 14.93
N CYS A 207 -11.40 9.19 14.39
CA CYS A 207 -11.49 10.46 15.11
C CYS A 207 -12.96 10.89 15.35
N ALA A 208 -13.91 9.94 15.33
CA ALA A 208 -15.34 10.25 15.38
C ALA A 208 -15.74 10.99 16.68
N ASP A 209 -15.04 10.72 17.78
CA ASP A 209 -15.27 11.33 19.09
C ASP A 209 -14.69 12.74 19.24
N PHE A 210 -14.02 13.26 18.19
CA PHE A 210 -13.43 14.59 18.19
C PHE A 210 -14.17 15.54 17.26
N ASP A 211 -14.69 16.63 17.83
CA ASP A 211 -15.32 17.72 17.12
C ASP A 211 -14.36 18.41 16.16
N TRP A 212 -13.07 18.48 16.51
CA TRP A 212 -12.04 19.05 15.66
C TRP A 212 -10.67 18.38 15.82
N HIS A 213 -9.96 18.26 14.71
CA HIS A 213 -8.56 17.86 14.63
C HIS A 213 -7.87 18.62 13.47
N PRO A 214 -6.54 18.65 13.40
CA PRO A 214 -5.82 19.25 12.29
C PRO A 214 -6.34 18.79 10.92
N GLY A 215 -6.59 19.75 10.04
CA GLY A 215 -7.07 19.51 8.67
C GLY A 215 -8.59 19.40 8.51
N LYS A 216 -9.34 19.00 9.57
CA LYS A 216 -10.79 18.80 9.53
C LYS A 216 -11.52 20.03 8.97
N ASP A 217 -12.32 19.82 7.92
CA ASP A 217 -13.12 20.84 7.22
C ASP A 217 -12.33 22.03 6.64
N ILE A 218 -11.01 21.91 6.50
CA ILE A 218 -10.16 23.02 6.02
C ILE A 218 -9.30 22.58 4.83
N TYR A 219 -8.36 21.66 5.06
CA TYR A 219 -7.37 21.24 4.07
C TYR A 219 -7.19 19.73 4.15
N GLN A 220 -7.68 19.02 3.13
CA GLN A 220 -7.62 17.56 3.08
C GLN A 220 -6.18 17.03 3.15
N GLU A 221 -5.20 17.72 2.55
CA GLU A 221 -3.80 17.29 2.65
C GLU A 221 -3.28 17.30 4.09
N VAL A 222 -3.64 18.34 4.87
CA VAL A 222 -3.29 18.40 6.30
C VAL A 222 -4.03 17.32 7.09
N GLU A 223 -5.26 17.02 6.69
CA GLU A 223 -6.09 15.97 7.30
C GLU A 223 -5.50 14.57 7.05
N ILE A 224 -5.03 14.30 5.84
CA ILE A 224 -4.34 13.06 5.46
C ILE A 224 -3.01 12.95 6.22
N ASP A 225 -2.22 14.02 6.24
CA ASP A 225 -0.96 14.04 7.00
C ASP A 225 -1.19 13.81 8.50
N PHE A 226 -2.29 14.33 9.04
CA PHE A 226 -2.72 14.09 10.42
C PHE A 226 -3.11 12.62 10.63
N PHE A 227 -3.97 12.06 9.78
CA PHE A 227 -4.41 10.67 9.92
C PHE A 227 -3.30 9.65 9.72
N THR A 228 -2.36 9.89 8.80
CA THR A 228 -1.19 9.02 8.59
C THR A 228 -0.18 9.10 9.72
N HIS A 229 -0.16 10.20 10.47
CA HIS A 229 0.62 10.31 11.71
C HIS A 229 -0.02 9.48 12.83
N LEU A 230 -1.34 9.65 13.00
CA LEU A 230 -2.13 9.07 14.07
C LEU A 230 -2.32 7.55 13.92
N ASN A 231 -2.63 7.10 12.71
CA ASN A 231 -3.12 5.76 12.46
C ASN A 231 -2.26 5.04 11.40
N LYS A 232 -1.68 3.92 11.80
CA LYS A 232 -0.80 3.10 10.93
C LYS A 232 -1.55 2.53 9.71
N GLN A 233 -2.85 2.29 9.80
CA GLN A 233 -3.63 1.81 8.65
C GLN A 233 -3.78 2.92 7.61
N CYS A 234 -4.07 4.16 8.04
CA CYS A 234 -4.04 5.33 7.16
C CYS A 234 -2.67 5.50 6.50
N ASP A 235 -1.58 5.29 7.25
CA ASP A 235 -0.21 5.36 6.72
C ASP A 235 0.04 4.32 5.61
N VAL A 236 -0.45 3.08 5.76
CA VAL A 236 -0.38 2.05 4.71
C VAL A 236 -1.25 2.41 3.49
N ILE A 237 -2.46 2.93 3.68
CA ILE A 237 -3.31 3.40 2.57
C ILE A 237 -2.60 4.54 1.82
N ASN A 238 -1.95 5.46 2.53
CA ASN A 238 -1.21 6.55 1.91
C ASN A 238 0.03 6.06 1.15
N ALA A 239 0.76 5.07 1.68
CA ALA A 239 1.83 4.40 0.94
C ALA A 239 1.29 3.77 -0.36
N THR A 240 0.12 3.12 -0.30
CA THR A 240 -0.57 2.56 -1.47
C THR A 240 -0.85 3.64 -2.52
N LEU A 241 -1.37 4.79 -2.10
CA LEU A 241 -1.68 5.95 -2.94
C LEU A 241 -0.43 6.53 -3.61
N ILE A 242 0.68 6.65 -2.86
CA ILE A 242 1.94 7.16 -3.38
C ILE A 242 2.48 6.21 -4.46
N PHE A 243 2.50 4.90 -4.20
CA PHE A 243 2.95 3.93 -5.20
C PHE A 243 2.06 3.93 -6.45
N PHE A 244 0.74 4.08 -6.27
CA PHE A 244 -0.21 4.22 -7.37
C PHE A 244 0.19 5.36 -8.31
N ASN A 245 0.36 6.56 -7.74
CA ASN A 245 0.54 7.80 -8.48
C ASN A 245 1.96 7.94 -9.09
N GLU A 246 2.98 7.53 -8.36
CA GLU A 246 4.37 7.79 -8.72
C GLU A 246 4.99 6.67 -9.57
N ILE A 247 4.41 5.46 -9.56
CA ILE A 247 4.94 4.30 -10.29
C ILE A 247 3.90 3.74 -11.26
N LEU A 248 2.83 3.15 -10.74
CA LEU A 248 1.95 2.31 -11.54
C LEU A 248 1.14 3.11 -12.57
N TYR A 249 0.65 4.28 -12.18
CA TYR A 249 -0.19 5.17 -13.00
C TYR A 249 0.47 6.52 -13.29
N LEU A 250 1.81 6.59 -13.19
CA LEU A 250 2.56 7.78 -13.57
C LEU A 250 2.18 8.18 -15.02
N PRO A 251 1.72 9.43 -15.26
CA PRO A 251 1.28 9.84 -16.59
C PRO A 251 2.40 9.76 -17.63
N SER A 252 2.09 9.29 -18.84
CA SER A 252 3.07 9.04 -19.91
C SER A 252 3.94 10.26 -20.27
N LYS A 253 3.46 11.49 -20.02
CA LYS A 253 4.23 12.73 -20.24
C LYS A 253 5.38 12.93 -19.23
N ARG A 254 5.31 12.27 -18.07
CA ARG A 254 6.34 12.27 -17.02
C ARG A 254 7.22 11.02 -17.05
N ILE A 255 6.91 10.09 -17.95
CA ILE A 255 7.74 8.92 -18.18
C ILE A 255 8.95 9.39 -18.98
N ASP A 256 10.11 9.34 -18.36
CA ASP A 256 11.36 9.55 -19.07
C ASP A 256 11.63 8.37 -20.02
N ASN A 257 12.25 8.65 -21.16
CA ASN A 257 12.58 7.64 -22.18
C ASN A 257 13.66 6.66 -21.71
N SER A 258 14.15 6.79 -20.48
CA SER A 258 15.06 5.84 -19.85
C SER A 258 14.43 4.45 -19.70
N GLU A 259 15.21 3.40 -19.91
CA GLU A 259 14.82 1.99 -19.75
C GLU A 259 14.35 1.66 -18.32
N THR A 260 14.66 2.55 -17.38
CA THR A 260 14.38 2.48 -15.95
C THR A 260 12.91 2.61 -15.58
N GLN A 261 11.96 2.82 -16.51
CA GLN A 261 10.51 2.88 -16.21
C GLN A 261 9.67 1.72 -16.76
N SER A 262 10.23 0.51 -16.84
CA SER A 262 9.53 -0.70 -17.32
C SER A 262 8.25 -1.10 -16.57
N PHE A 263 8.15 -0.75 -15.28
CA PHE A 263 7.04 -1.14 -14.41
C PHE A 263 6.02 -0.01 -14.26
N ASN A 264 5.18 0.15 -15.28
CA ASN A 264 4.08 1.12 -15.34
C ASN A 264 2.91 0.52 -16.12
N ARG A 265 1.67 0.74 -15.67
CA ARG A 265 0.45 0.17 -16.27
C ARG A 265 0.34 0.46 -17.77
N HIS A 266 0.58 1.72 -18.17
CA HIS A 266 0.43 2.11 -19.57
C HIS A 266 1.51 1.48 -20.44
N ILE A 267 2.76 1.42 -19.96
CA ILE A 267 3.86 0.76 -20.67
C ILE A 267 3.58 -0.73 -20.85
N ILE A 268 3.16 -1.41 -19.78
CA ILE A 268 2.99 -2.87 -19.78
C ILE A 268 1.77 -3.27 -20.63
N ILE A 269 0.60 -2.65 -20.43
CA ILE A 269 -0.62 -3.03 -21.14
C ILE A 269 -0.56 -2.70 -22.64
N HIS A 270 0.13 -1.63 -23.02
CA HIS A 270 0.29 -1.26 -24.43
C HIS A 270 1.58 -1.80 -25.05
N LEU A 271 2.34 -2.64 -24.33
CA LEU A 271 3.56 -3.30 -24.81
C LEU A 271 4.57 -2.29 -25.40
N LEU A 272 4.68 -1.11 -24.79
CA LEU A 272 5.46 0.01 -25.34
C LEU A 272 6.97 -0.11 -25.10
N LYS A 273 7.41 -0.98 -24.19
CA LYS A 273 8.83 -1.29 -23.93
C LYS A 273 9.02 -2.81 -23.85
N ASN A 274 10.17 -3.30 -24.30
CA ASN A 274 10.46 -4.74 -24.43
C ASN A 274 10.81 -5.47 -23.12
N ASN A 275 10.78 -4.81 -21.97
CA ASN A 275 11.20 -5.37 -20.68
C ASN A 275 10.08 -5.43 -19.63
N PHE A 276 8.82 -5.42 -20.06
CA PHE A 276 7.70 -5.61 -19.15
C PHE A 276 7.65 -7.03 -18.56
N ASP A 277 8.25 -7.99 -19.24
CA ASP A 277 8.31 -9.41 -18.92
C ASP A 277 9.37 -9.77 -17.87
N GLU A 278 10.14 -8.78 -17.41
CA GLU A 278 11.03 -8.91 -16.25
C GLU A 278 10.27 -9.60 -15.10
N PRO A 279 10.64 -10.83 -14.68
CA PRO A 279 9.71 -11.66 -13.91
C PRO A 279 9.46 -11.11 -12.50
N SER A 280 10.37 -10.30 -11.97
CA SER A 280 10.15 -9.57 -10.72
C SER A 280 8.96 -8.59 -10.77
N ASN A 281 8.48 -8.20 -11.96
CA ASN A 281 7.24 -7.42 -12.13
C ASN A 281 5.99 -8.19 -11.71
N PHE A 282 5.96 -9.51 -11.88
CA PHE A 282 4.86 -10.34 -11.36
C PHE A 282 4.75 -10.16 -9.84
N ILE A 283 5.89 -10.29 -9.14
CA ILE A 283 5.97 -10.17 -7.69
C ILE A 283 5.49 -8.78 -7.25
N ARG A 284 5.92 -7.72 -7.94
CA ARG A 284 5.47 -6.34 -7.65
C ARG A 284 3.96 -6.19 -7.76
N ILE A 285 3.33 -6.65 -8.84
CA ILE A 285 1.87 -6.53 -9.00
C ILE A 285 1.15 -7.40 -7.98
N PHE A 286 1.66 -8.62 -7.74
CA PHE A 286 1.12 -9.54 -6.74
C PHE A 286 1.11 -8.89 -5.35
N MET A 287 2.23 -8.32 -4.93
CA MET A 287 2.32 -7.59 -3.67
C MET A 287 1.38 -6.39 -3.64
N TYR A 288 1.17 -5.73 -4.77
CA TYR A 288 0.23 -4.62 -4.82
C TYR A 288 -1.24 -5.07 -4.71
N LEU A 289 -1.59 -6.26 -5.21
CA LEU A 289 -2.90 -6.88 -4.95
C LEU A 289 -3.15 -7.13 -3.46
N THR A 290 -2.11 -7.40 -2.66
CA THR A 290 -2.27 -7.56 -1.21
C THR A 290 -2.72 -6.28 -0.51
N HIS A 291 -2.50 -5.12 -1.13
CA HIS A 291 -2.95 -3.83 -0.60
C HIS A 291 -4.47 -3.68 -0.78
N ILE A 292 -5.06 -4.26 -1.82
CA ILE A 292 -6.52 -4.32 -1.99
C ILE A 292 -7.13 -5.12 -0.83
N THR A 293 -6.57 -6.29 -0.52
CA THR A 293 -7.08 -7.11 0.59
C THR A 293 -6.81 -6.49 1.96
N PHE A 294 -5.70 -5.77 2.13
CA PHE A 294 -5.45 -4.99 3.34
C PHE A 294 -6.54 -3.94 3.55
N ILE A 295 -6.83 -3.11 2.53
CA ILE A 295 -7.87 -2.08 2.63
C ILE A 295 -9.23 -2.74 2.85
N GLU A 296 -9.53 -3.84 2.16
CA GLU A 296 -10.78 -4.57 2.35
C GLU A 296 -10.94 -5.09 3.78
N SER A 297 -9.87 -5.62 4.40
CA SER A 297 -9.91 -6.16 5.76
C SER A 297 -10.30 -5.14 6.84
N LEU A 298 -10.16 -3.83 6.55
CA LEU A 298 -10.64 -2.76 7.43
C LEU A 298 -12.18 -2.69 7.51
N TYR A 299 -12.85 -3.23 6.50
CA TYR A 299 -14.32 -3.19 6.33
C TYR A 299 -14.95 -4.59 6.22
N ASN A 300 -14.13 -5.64 6.09
CA ASN A 300 -14.57 -7.01 5.87
C ASN A 300 -13.84 -7.98 6.81
N ASN A 301 -14.56 -8.50 7.80
CA ASN A 301 -14.01 -9.44 8.76
C ASN A 301 -13.66 -10.83 8.18
N ASN A 302 -14.05 -11.11 6.93
CA ASN A 302 -13.69 -12.36 6.26
C ASN A 302 -12.23 -12.38 5.80
N VAL A 303 -11.64 -11.22 5.56
CA VAL A 303 -10.23 -11.09 5.14
C VAL A 303 -9.38 -10.86 6.39
N PRO A 304 -8.39 -11.72 6.68
CA PRO A 304 -7.50 -11.51 7.81
C PRO A 304 -6.75 -10.18 7.67
N PHE A 305 -6.64 -9.45 8.79
CA PHE A 305 -5.92 -8.18 8.83
C PHE A 305 -4.40 -8.38 8.95
N PHE A 306 -3.96 -9.40 9.70
CA PHE A 306 -2.54 -9.70 9.91
C PHE A 306 -2.07 -10.82 9.00
N TRP A 307 -0.74 -10.86 8.78
CA TRP A 307 -0.08 -11.99 8.14
C TRP A 307 -0.01 -13.17 9.10
N ASP A 308 -0.72 -14.25 8.78
CA ASP A 308 -0.83 -15.44 9.66
C ASP A 308 0.29 -16.47 9.41
N GLY A 309 1.21 -16.18 8.48
CA GLY A 309 2.26 -17.11 8.08
C GLY A 309 1.83 -18.09 6.98
N ILE A 310 2.61 -19.16 6.85
CA ILE A 310 2.38 -20.24 5.87
C ILE A 310 1.85 -21.44 6.64
N SER A 311 0.67 -21.94 6.27
CA SER A 311 0.07 -23.12 6.87
C SER A 311 0.47 -24.42 6.16
N ASP A 312 0.22 -25.57 6.79
CA ASP A 312 0.45 -26.89 6.18
C ASP A 312 -0.34 -27.06 4.87
N LYS A 313 -1.57 -26.54 4.82
CA LYS A 313 -2.39 -26.56 3.60
C LYS A 313 -1.79 -25.72 2.48
N ASP A 314 -1.20 -24.58 2.82
CA ASP A 314 -0.49 -23.74 1.84
C ASP A 314 0.73 -24.47 1.29
N ASN A 315 1.46 -25.19 2.14
CA ASN A 315 2.59 -26.03 1.73
C ASN A 315 2.17 -27.17 0.79
N GLU A 316 1.01 -27.81 1.01
CA GLU A 316 0.49 -28.86 0.12
C GLU A 316 0.22 -28.34 -1.29
N ILE A 317 -0.43 -27.18 -1.40
CA ILE A 317 -0.73 -26.57 -2.71
C ILE A 317 0.55 -26.04 -3.36
N ALA A 318 1.45 -25.42 -2.58
CA ALA A 318 2.75 -24.97 -3.07
C ALA A 318 3.59 -26.14 -3.62
N LYS A 319 3.56 -27.30 -2.93
CA LYS A 319 4.18 -28.53 -3.40
C LYS A 319 3.56 -29.00 -4.72
N PHE A 320 2.24 -29.01 -4.84
CA PHE A 320 1.57 -29.36 -6.10
C PHE A 320 2.05 -28.48 -7.28
N ILE A 321 2.18 -27.16 -7.08
CA ILE A 321 2.70 -26.24 -8.11
C ILE A 321 4.15 -26.55 -8.47
N ARG A 322 5.00 -26.84 -7.47
CA ARG A 322 6.39 -27.26 -7.70
C ARG A 322 6.49 -28.57 -8.48
N ASP A 323 5.74 -29.60 -8.09
CA ASP A 323 5.77 -30.90 -8.76
C ASP A 323 5.36 -30.76 -10.24
N ARG A 324 4.37 -29.89 -10.52
CA ARG A 324 3.99 -29.54 -11.90
C ARG A 324 5.09 -28.78 -12.65
N MET A 325 5.77 -27.85 -11.99
CA MET A 325 6.91 -27.12 -12.56
C MET A 325 8.01 -28.07 -13.01
N GLU A 326 8.45 -28.97 -12.14
CA GLU A 326 9.53 -29.92 -12.46
C GLU A 326 9.18 -30.81 -13.66
N MET A 327 7.94 -31.32 -13.69
CA MET A 327 7.46 -32.23 -14.73
C MET A 327 7.23 -31.52 -16.07
N GLN A 328 6.52 -30.39 -16.08
CA GLN A 328 6.12 -29.71 -17.33
C GLN A 328 7.21 -28.82 -17.88
N PHE A 329 7.94 -28.08 -17.04
CA PHE A 329 8.93 -27.10 -17.51
C PHE A 329 10.14 -27.79 -18.15
N SER A 330 10.67 -28.83 -17.50
CA SER A 330 11.82 -29.60 -18.00
C SER A 330 11.50 -30.27 -19.34
N SER A 331 10.33 -30.91 -19.43
CA SER A 331 9.86 -31.54 -20.67
C SER A 331 9.66 -30.52 -21.80
N ARG A 332 8.98 -29.41 -21.49
CA ARG A 332 8.70 -28.36 -22.47
C ARG A 332 9.97 -27.68 -23.00
N ARG A 333 10.92 -27.36 -22.13
CA ARG A 333 12.19 -26.74 -22.52
C ARG A 333 12.95 -27.62 -23.50
N ASN A 334 13.08 -28.91 -23.18
CA ASN A 334 13.73 -29.88 -24.06
C ASN A 334 13.05 -29.96 -25.44
N ILE A 335 11.72 -29.98 -25.47
CA ILE A 335 10.95 -30.00 -26.73
C ILE A 335 11.21 -28.72 -27.53
N LEU A 336 11.11 -27.53 -26.91
CA LEU A 336 11.32 -26.26 -27.60
C LEU A 336 12.75 -26.12 -28.14
N GLU A 337 13.76 -26.51 -27.36
CA GLU A 337 15.15 -26.54 -27.80
C GLU A 337 15.35 -27.48 -29.00
N ASN A 338 14.70 -28.65 -29.00
CA ASN A 338 14.73 -29.58 -30.14
C ASN A 338 14.11 -28.99 -31.42
N TYR A 339 13.16 -28.06 -31.31
CA TYR A 339 12.59 -27.31 -32.44
C TYR A 339 13.37 -26.01 -32.75
N GLY A 340 14.52 -25.77 -32.10
CA GLY A 340 15.33 -24.57 -32.29
C GLY A 340 14.75 -23.29 -31.67
N LEU A 341 13.69 -23.42 -30.86
CA LEU A 341 13.02 -22.32 -30.17
C LEU A 341 13.73 -22.02 -28.84
N ASN A 342 14.73 -21.15 -28.89
CA ASN A 342 15.47 -20.67 -27.70
C ASN A 342 14.72 -19.54 -26.97
N LEU A 343 13.51 -19.86 -26.48
CA LEU A 343 12.57 -18.86 -25.95
C LEU A 343 12.78 -18.52 -24.46
N TYR A 344 13.50 -19.35 -23.71
CA TYR A 344 13.64 -19.20 -22.25
C TYR A 344 15.10 -19.39 -21.81
N LYS A 345 15.83 -18.29 -21.63
CA LYS A 345 17.12 -18.27 -20.93
C LYS A 345 16.90 -17.64 -19.56
N ARG A 346 16.68 -18.43 -18.51
CA ARG A 346 16.90 -17.92 -17.15
C ARG A 346 18.37 -18.12 -16.81
N THR A 347 19.07 -17.00 -16.56
CA THR A 347 20.32 -16.96 -15.78
C THR A 347 20.01 -17.06 -14.30
#